data_AF-A0A939MCL0-F1
#
_entry.id   AF-A0A939MCL0-F1
#
_cell.length_a   1.000
_cell.length_b   1.000
_cell.length_c   1.000
_cell.angle_alpha   90.00
_cell.angle_beta   90.00
_cell.angle_gamma   90.00
#
_symmetry.space_group_name_H-M   'P 1'
#
loop_
_entity.id
_entity.type
_entity.pdbx_description
1 polymer ?
#
loop_
_entity_poly.entity_id
_entity_poly.type
_entity_poly.pdbx_seq_one_letter_code
_entity_poly.pdbx_strand_id
1 'polypeptide(L)'
;MQERVPQAGSPCIRQRIVQAAIRLHRKIGFRKTTVADIARGTSMSPANVYRFFASKQAIEEAVVADLFEQVSAAAILAALLSGSALERLTAALSAISQLHEHRLENDSKLHELVAAAVSENWPVALSHADRIRELVRAIIAGGQASGELRPGSPMAMTGCLLEAMDGYLNPSRIKSATVRPAFDEVMDFCAGALHHVPWGQSIDLGADLRPKAVAQG
;
A
#
# COMPACT_ATOMS: atom_id res chain seq x y z
N MET A 1 10.53 -33.72 36.74
CA MET A 1 11.49 -32.88 36.00
C MET A 1 10.71 -32.33 34.81
N GLN A 2 10.28 -31.07 34.87
CA GLN A 2 9.32 -30.52 33.91
C GLN A 2 10.10 -29.64 32.92
N GLU A 3 10.16 -30.09 31.66
CA GLU A 3 10.82 -29.41 30.56
C GLU A 3 10.15 -28.05 30.33
N ARG A 4 10.94 -26.98 30.47
CA ARG A 4 10.53 -25.63 30.13
C ARG A 4 10.46 -25.52 28.61
N VAL A 5 9.24 -25.36 28.10
CA VAL A 5 8.96 -24.87 26.75
C VAL A 5 9.72 -23.54 26.56
N PRO A 6 10.49 -23.35 25.46
CA PRO A 6 11.17 -22.09 25.20
C PRO A 6 10.12 -21.01 24.94
N GLN A 7 10.03 -20.01 25.83
CA GLN A 7 9.23 -18.82 25.56
C GLN A 7 9.81 -18.11 24.33
N ALA A 8 8.94 -17.80 23.37
CA ALA A 8 9.27 -16.94 22.24
C ALA A 8 9.99 -15.69 22.76
N GLY A 9 11.21 -15.46 22.26
CA GLY A 9 12.21 -14.57 22.85
C GLY A 9 11.69 -13.16 23.12
N SER A 10 12.15 -12.56 24.21
CA SER A 10 11.88 -11.16 24.53
C SER A 10 12.13 -10.26 23.31
N PRO A 11 11.25 -9.27 23.01
CA PRO A 11 11.43 -8.38 21.87
C PRO A 11 12.82 -7.76 21.92
N CYS A 12 13.49 -7.68 20.77
CA CYS A 12 14.80 -7.04 20.73
C CYS A 12 14.68 -5.58 21.23
N ILE A 13 15.75 -5.03 21.83
CA ILE A 13 15.69 -3.68 22.40
C ILE A 13 15.23 -2.64 21.36
N ARG A 14 15.60 -2.82 20.09
CA ARG A 14 15.10 -2.00 18.98
C ARG A 14 13.57 -2.02 18.88
N GLN A 15 12.95 -3.20 18.92
CA GLN A 15 11.48 -3.33 18.89
C GLN A 15 10.84 -2.64 20.11
N ARG A 16 11.43 -2.75 21.31
CA ARG A 16 10.92 -2.04 22.49
C ARG A 16 10.91 -0.52 22.30
N ILE A 17 11.97 0.04 21.69
CA ILE A 17 12.06 1.47 21.36
C ILE A 17 10.99 1.86 20.33
N VAL A 18 10.86 1.09 19.25
CA VAL A 18 9.84 1.32 18.20
C VAL A 18 8.43 1.30 18.79
N GLN A 19 8.11 0.32 19.64
CA GLN A 19 6.80 0.22 20.29
C GLN A 19 6.54 1.38 21.27
N ALA A 20 7.57 1.88 21.96
CA ALA A 20 7.43 3.09 22.78
C ALA A 20 7.18 4.33 21.92
N ALA A 21 7.87 4.46 20.78
CA ALA A 21 7.64 5.53 19.81
C ALA A 21 6.21 5.48 19.23
N ILE A 22 5.72 4.30 18.81
CA ILE A 22 4.33 4.11 18.35
C ILE A 22 3.32 4.62 19.37
N ARG A 23 3.47 4.24 20.64
CA ARG A 23 2.58 4.69 21.73
C ARG A 23 2.59 6.21 21.90
N LEU A 24 3.76 6.84 21.83
CA LEU A 24 3.89 8.30 21.94
C LEU A 24 3.33 9.01 20.70
N HIS A 25 3.59 8.50 19.49
CA HIS A 25 3.06 9.05 18.25
C HIS A 25 1.52 9.02 18.24
N ARG A 26 0.91 7.92 18.68
CA ARG A 26 -0.56 7.85 18.87
C ARG A 26 -1.08 8.87 19.89
N LYS A 27 -0.34 9.11 20.98
CA LYS A 27 -0.79 10.00 22.05
C LYS A 27 -0.64 11.48 21.71
N ILE A 28 0.55 11.90 21.25
CA ILE A 28 0.92 13.31 21.11
C ILE A 28 1.40 13.70 19.71
N GLY A 29 1.58 12.74 18.80
CA GLY A 29 2.06 12.95 17.43
C GLY A 29 3.59 12.91 17.31
N PHE A 30 4.08 12.50 16.14
CA PHE A 30 5.52 12.30 15.89
C PHE A 30 6.31 13.61 15.94
N ARG A 31 5.75 14.71 15.44
CA ARG A 31 6.40 16.04 15.47
C ARG A 31 6.66 16.55 16.91
N LYS A 32 5.80 16.19 17.87
CA LYS A 32 5.92 16.60 19.29
C LYS A 32 6.68 15.60 20.16
N THR A 33 6.92 14.39 19.65
CA THR A 33 7.65 13.35 20.39
C THR A 33 9.14 13.57 20.28
N THR A 34 9.89 13.48 21.38
CA THR A 34 11.37 13.56 21.38
C THR A 34 12.00 12.21 21.71
N VAL A 35 13.28 12.03 21.37
CA VAL A 35 14.04 10.83 21.77
C VAL A 35 14.11 10.69 23.29
N ALA A 36 14.11 11.81 24.03
CA ALA A 36 14.05 11.79 25.49
C ALA A 36 12.72 11.25 26.02
N ASP A 37 11.59 11.60 25.38
CA ASP A 37 10.28 11.05 25.74
C ASP A 37 10.23 9.53 25.51
N ILE A 38 10.77 9.08 24.37
CA ILE A 38 10.86 7.65 24.01
C ILE A 38 11.73 6.90 25.03
N ALA A 39 12.90 7.45 25.37
CA ALA A 39 13.83 6.86 26.33
C ALA A 39 13.20 6.72 27.72
N ARG A 40 12.45 7.73 28.19
CA ARG A 40 11.67 7.61 29.44
C ARG A 40 10.64 6.49 29.36
N GLY A 41 9.96 6.34 28.22
CA GLY A 41 9.00 5.27 27.97
C GLY A 41 9.59 3.86 27.92
N THR A 42 10.91 3.71 27.82
CA THR A 42 11.62 2.41 27.84
C THR A 42 12.54 2.23 29.05
N SER A 43 12.54 3.16 30.01
CA SER A 43 13.47 3.20 31.15
C SER A 43 14.94 3.22 30.72
N MET A 44 15.25 3.89 29.61
CA MET A 44 16.59 4.05 29.07
C MET A 44 17.05 5.51 29.17
N SER A 45 18.36 5.74 29.10
CA SER A 45 18.87 7.09 28.82
C SER A 45 18.75 7.40 27.31
N PRO A 46 18.62 8.67 26.91
CA PRO A 46 18.64 9.06 25.49
C PRO A 46 19.91 8.57 24.77
N ALA A 47 21.06 8.64 25.44
CA ALA A 47 22.33 8.13 24.91
C ALA A 47 22.27 6.63 24.60
N ASN A 48 21.59 5.84 25.43
CA ASN A 48 21.41 4.41 25.17
C ASN A 48 20.48 4.16 23.97
N VAL A 49 19.45 4.99 23.76
CA VAL A 49 18.59 4.89 22.56
C VAL A 49 19.40 5.15 21.28
N TYR A 50 20.30 6.14 21.29
CA TYR A 50 21.16 6.44 20.15
C TYR A 50 22.16 5.34 19.79
N ARG A 51 22.44 4.40 20.70
CA ARG A 51 23.23 3.18 20.36
C ARG A 51 22.47 2.26 19.40
N PHE A 52 21.14 2.33 19.38
CA PHE A 52 20.30 1.52 18.51
C PHE A 52 19.84 2.29 17.27
N PHE A 53 19.64 3.59 17.36
CA PHE A 53 19.16 4.40 16.24
C PHE A 53 20.03 5.62 16.06
N ALA A 54 20.54 5.84 14.85
CA ALA A 54 21.43 6.96 14.55
C ALA A 54 20.77 8.34 14.71
N SER A 55 19.44 8.40 14.63
CA SER A 55 18.68 9.64 14.70
C SER A 55 17.23 9.39 15.13
N LYS A 56 16.50 10.48 15.45
CA LYS A 56 15.05 10.43 15.63
C LYS A 56 14.34 9.94 14.35
N GLN A 57 14.79 10.43 13.19
CA GLN A 57 14.29 10.03 11.88
C GLN A 57 14.41 8.51 11.67
N ALA A 58 15.53 7.89 12.07
CA ALA A 58 15.71 6.45 11.96
C ALA A 58 14.73 5.65 12.86
N ILE A 59 14.27 6.23 13.97
CA ILE A 59 13.21 5.62 14.80
C ILE A 59 11.87 5.75 14.08
N GLU A 60 11.57 6.92 13.52
CA GLU A 60 10.33 7.19 12.77
C GLU A 60 10.22 6.29 11.53
N GLU A 61 11.31 6.11 10.77
CA GLU A 61 11.37 5.15 9.65
C GLU A 61 11.12 3.72 10.10
N ALA A 62 11.64 3.30 11.26
CA ALA A 62 11.38 1.97 11.79
C ALA A 62 9.93 1.79 12.26
N VAL A 63 9.29 2.84 12.78
CA VAL A 63 7.85 2.84 13.07
C VAL A 63 7.05 2.69 11.77
N VAL A 64 7.39 3.45 10.73
CA VAL A 64 6.73 3.38 9.42
C VAL A 64 6.93 2.00 8.78
N ALA A 65 8.13 1.42 8.89
CA ALA A 65 8.42 0.07 8.41
C ALA A 65 7.51 -0.98 9.05
N ASP A 66 7.34 -0.93 10.37
CA ASP A 66 6.47 -1.87 11.12
C ASP A 66 5.00 -1.78 10.66
N LEU A 67 4.54 -0.56 10.34
CA LEU A 67 3.18 -0.32 9.84
C LEU A 67 3.01 -0.77 8.39
N PHE A 68 4.02 -0.59 7.54
CA PHE A 68 4.00 -1.05 6.16
C PHE A 68 4.17 -2.57 6.03
N GLU A 69 4.88 -3.22 6.95
CA GLU A 69 4.94 -4.68 6.98
C GLU A 69 3.56 -5.27 7.29
N GLN A 70 2.80 -4.70 8.23
CA GLN A 70 1.42 -5.11 8.52
C GLN A 70 0.52 -4.99 7.27
N VAL A 71 0.66 -3.90 6.51
CA VAL A 71 -0.07 -3.69 5.25
C VAL A 71 0.32 -4.75 4.20
N SER A 72 1.63 -4.95 4.02
CA SER A 72 2.14 -5.92 3.05
C SER A 72 1.71 -7.34 3.38
N ALA A 73 1.78 -7.73 4.66
CA ALA A 73 1.37 -9.04 5.13
C ALA A 73 -0.13 -9.28 4.94
N ALA A 74 -0.97 -8.28 5.24
CA ALA A 74 -2.42 -8.37 5.02
C ALA A 74 -2.76 -8.52 3.53
N ALA A 75 -2.12 -7.74 2.66
CA ALA A 75 -2.33 -7.82 1.21
C ALA A 75 -1.92 -9.19 0.64
N ILE A 76 -0.76 -9.71 1.06
CA ILE A 76 -0.27 -11.05 0.67
C ILE A 76 -1.26 -12.12 1.15
N LEU A 77 -1.70 -12.07 2.40
CA LEU A 77 -2.63 -13.05 2.95
C LEU A 77 -3.96 -13.04 2.21
N ALA A 78 -4.52 -11.86 1.93
CA ALA A 78 -5.77 -11.71 1.18
C ALA A 78 -5.67 -12.28 -0.24
N ALA A 79 -4.54 -12.04 -0.93
CA ALA A 79 -4.27 -12.65 -2.23
C ALA A 79 -4.16 -14.18 -2.14
N LEU A 80 -3.46 -14.72 -1.14
CA LEU A 80 -3.27 -16.17 -1.00
C LEU A 80 -4.57 -16.94 -0.74
N LEU A 81 -5.54 -16.30 -0.09
CA LEU A 81 -6.84 -16.87 0.23
C LEU A 81 -7.88 -16.74 -0.89
N SER A 82 -7.49 -16.15 -2.03
CA SER A 82 -8.38 -15.85 -3.15
C SER A 82 -8.13 -16.76 -4.35
N GLY A 83 -9.18 -17.01 -5.13
CA GLY A 83 -9.17 -17.93 -6.26
C GLY A 83 -8.42 -17.39 -7.47
N SER A 84 -9.18 -16.81 -8.41
CA SER A 84 -8.72 -16.28 -9.68
C SER A 84 -7.74 -15.11 -9.53
N ALA A 85 -6.96 -14.83 -10.58
CA ALA A 85 -6.02 -13.71 -10.57
C ALA A 85 -6.70 -12.37 -10.28
N LEU A 86 -7.91 -12.15 -10.79
CA LEU A 86 -8.67 -10.93 -10.52
C LEU A 86 -9.13 -10.85 -9.06
N GLU A 87 -9.67 -11.93 -8.50
CA GLU A 87 -10.05 -11.98 -7.08
C GLU A 87 -8.85 -11.72 -6.17
N ARG A 88 -7.67 -12.25 -6.52
CA ARG A 88 -6.42 -11.99 -5.79
C ARG A 88 -6.01 -10.52 -5.84
N LEU A 89 -6.12 -9.87 -7.00
CA LEU A 89 -5.85 -8.43 -7.13
C LEU A 89 -6.82 -7.62 -6.28
N THR A 90 -8.13 -7.86 -6.43
CA THR A 90 -9.18 -7.17 -5.67
C THR A 90 -8.96 -7.34 -4.16
N ALA A 91 -8.73 -8.56 -3.70
CA ALA A 91 -8.53 -8.85 -2.27
C ALA A 91 -7.27 -8.16 -1.72
N ALA A 92 -6.15 -8.19 -2.44
CA ALA A 92 -4.91 -7.53 -2.02
C ALA A 92 -5.09 -6.01 -1.91
N LEU A 93 -5.64 -5.37 -2.94
CA LEU A 93 -5.82 -3.93 -2.99
C LEU A 93 -6.86 -3.44 -1.97
N SER A 94 -7.94 -4.21 -1.77
CA SER A 94 -8.97 -3.91 -0.78
C SER A 94 -8.41 -4.00 0.64
N ALA A 95 -7.59 -5.01 0.94
CA ALA A 95 -6.93 -5.13 2.25
C ALA A 95 -6.02 -3.93 2.57
N ILE A 96 -5.29 -3.42 1.56
CA ILE A 96 -4.46 -2.20 1.72
C ILE A 96 -5.35 -0.99 2.00
N SER A 97 -6.38 -0.78 1.19
CA SER A 97 -7.33 0.33 1.34
C SER A 97 -7.96 0.35 2.73
N GLN A 98 -8.55 -0.78 3.15
CA GLN A 98 -9.22 -0.91 4.44
C GLN A 98 -8.29 -0.63 5.62
N LEU A 99 -7.02 -1.10 5.55
CA LEU A 99 -6.08 -0.87 6.63
C LEU A 99 -5.64 0.60 6.72
N HIS A 100 -5.54 1.28 5.58
CA HIS A 100 -5.26 2.71 5.56
C HIS A 100 -6.44 3.55 6.07
N GLU A 101 -7.67 3.22 5.66
CA GLU A 101 -8.90 3.86 6.14
C GLU A 101 -9.08 3.63 7.65
N HIS A 102 -8.94 2.39 8.12
CA HIS A 102 -8.99 2.05 9.54
C HIS A 102 -7.96 2.84 10.35
N ARG A 103 -6.72 2.95 9.86
CA ARG A 103 -5.67 3.76 10.52
C ARG A 103 -6.03 5.24 10.53
N LEU A 104 -6.61 5.75 9.44
CA LEU A 104 -6.99 7.15 9.36
C LEU A 104 -8.08 7.49 10.39
N GLU A 105 -9.07 6.62 10.53
CA GLU A 105 -10.20 6.78 11.45
C GLU A 105 -9.78 6.64 12.92
N ASN A 106 -8.94 5.64 13.23
CA ASN A 106 -8.66 5.24 14.61
C ASN A 106 -7.32 5.80 15.14
N ASP A 107 -6.38 6.13 14.26
CA ASP A 107 -4.99 6.45 14.59
C ASP A 107 -4.48 7.67 13.77
N SER A 108 -5.27 8.74 13.69
CA SER A 108 -5.01 9.90 12.81
C SER A 108 -3.59 10.49 12.89
N LYS A 109 -3.01 10.59 14.09
CA LYS A 109 -1.63 11.08 14.31
C LYS A 109 -0.56 10.13 13.77
N LEU A 110 -0.83 8.83 13.77
CA LEU A 110 0.07 7.83 13.18
C LEU A 110 -0.10 7.80 11.66
N HIS A 111 -1.33 8.01 11.18
CA HIS A 111 -1.59 8.23 9.76
C HIS A 111 -0.83 9.45 9.23
N GLU A 112 -0.77 10.56 9.97
CA GLU A 112 0.04 11.73 9.59
C GLU A 112 1.53 11.40 9.40
N LEU A 113 2.11 10.55 10.24
CA LEU A 113 3.50 10.10 10.09
C LEU A 113 3.69 9.30 8.80
N VAL A 114 2.80 8.34 8.53
CA VAL A 114 2.86 7.52 7.31
C VAL A 114 2.66 8.38 6.06
N ALA A 115 1.69 9.30 6.08
CA ALA A 115 1.45 10.22 4.98
C ALA A 115 2.65 11.14 4.72
N ALA A 116 3.31 11.64 5.78
CA ALA A 116 4.55 12.40 5.65
C ALA A 116 5.66 11.57 5.01
N ALA A 117 5.86 10.33 5.47
CA ALA A 117 6.87 9.43 4.92
C ALA A 117 6.69 9.15 3.42
N VAL A 118 5.44 9.04 2.97
CA VAL A 118 5.13 8.87 1.54
C VAL A 118 5.34 10.17 0.77
N SER A 119 4.79 11.29 1.24
CA SER A 119 4.89 12.60 0.55
C SER A 119 6.33 13.11 0.43
N GLU A 120 7.17 12.80 1.41
CA GLU A 120 8.59 13.20 1.45
C GLU A 120 9.52 12.12 0.87
N ASN A 121 8.98 11.05 0.27
CA ASN A 121 9.72 9.96 -0.36
C ASN A 121 10.78 9.31 0.54
N TRP A 122 10.43 9.04 1.80
CA TRP A 122 11.35 8.36 2.71
C TRP A 122 11.73 6.98 2.15
N PRO A 123 12.98 6.51 2.32
CA PRO A 123 13.44 5.25 1.73
C PRO A 123 12.56 4.04 2.07
N VAL A 124 12.00 4.01 3.29
CA VAL A 124 11.07 2.97 3.74
C VAL A 124 9.74 2.98 2.96
N ALA A 125 9.24 4.15 2.57
CA ALA A 125 8.02 4.27 1.79
C ALA A 125 8.23 3.82 0.34
N LEU A 126 9.37 4.19 -0.25
CA LEU A 126 9.76 3.71 -1.59
C LEU A 126 9.89 2.18 -1.62
N SER A 127 10.57 1.61 -0.62
CA SER A 127 10.74 0.16 -0.48
C SER A 127 9.40 -0.56 -0.34
N HIS A 128 8.45 0.01 0.40
CA HIS A 128 7.10 -0.53 0.52
C HIS A 128 6.34 -0.47 -0.82
N ALA A 129 6.39 0.67 -1.52
CA ALA A 129 5.77 0.82 -2.83
C ALA A 129 6.31 -0.20 -3.83
N ASP A 130 7.62 -0.47 -3.83
CA ASP A 130 8.24 -1.49 -4.67
C ASP A 130 7.74 -2.90 -4.34
N ARG A 131 7.56 -3.22 -3.05
CA ARG A 131 7.02 -4.52 -2.62
C ARG A 131 5.57 -4.73 -3.03
N ILE A 132 4.72 -3.69 -2.92
CA ILE A 132 3.33 -3.77 -3.40
C ILE A 132 3.29 -3.89 -4.92
N ARG A 133 4.14 -3.14 -5.65
CA ARG A 133 4.26 -3.27 -7.10
C ARG A 133 4.63 -4.68 -7.52
N GLU A 134 5.59 -5.29 -6.82
CA GLU A 134 6.03 -6.65 -7.11
C GLU A 134 4.93 -7.70 -6.83
N LEU A 135 4.19 -7.56 -5.73
CA LEU A 135 3.03 -8.42 -5.42
C LEU A 135 1.99 -8.37 -6.56
N VAL A 136 1.58 -7.17 -6.96
CA VAL A 136 0.58 -6.98 -8.01
C VAL A 136 1.09 -7.51 -9.36
N ARG A 137 2.36 -7.25 -9.69
CA ARG A 137 2.99 -7.74 -10.91
C ARG A 137 3.05 -9.26 -10.98
N ALA A 138 3.35 -9.91 -9.86
CA ALA A 138 3.38 -11.37 -9.77
C ALA A 138 1.98 -11.98 -9.99
N ILE A 139 0.93 -11.37 -9.42
CA ILE A 139 -0.46 -11.82 -9.64
C ILE A 139 -0.85 -11.66 -11.11
N ILE A 140 -0.54 -10.51 -11.74
CA ILE A 140 -0.82 -10.27 -13.16
C ILE A 140 -0.10 -11.29 -14.04
N ALA A 141 1.21 -11.48 -13.83
CA ALA A 141 2.00 -12.43 -14.62
C ALA A 141 1.49 -13.88 -14.45
N GLY A 142 1.08 -14.27 -13.24
CA GLY A 142 0.44 -15.55 -12.98
C GLY A 142 -0.87 -15.73 -13.73
N GLY A 143 -1.75 -14.73 -13.69
CA GLY A 143 -3.02 -14.73 -14.41
C GLY A 143 -2.86 -14.74 -15.93
N GLN A 144 -1.79 -14.14 -16.46
CA GLN A 144 -1.46 -14.23 -17.89
C GLN A 144 -0.98 -15.63 -18.27
N ALA A 145 -0.16 -16.27 -17.42
CA ALA A 145 0.33 -17.62 -17.66
C ALA A 145 -0.80 -18.68 -17.61
N SER A 146 -1.82 -18.47 -16.79
CA SER A 146 -3.02 -19.32 -16.74
C SER A 146 -4.07 -18.99 -17.80
N GLY A 147 -3.92 -17.88 -18.53
CA GLY A 147 -4.88 -17.40 -19.53
C GLY A 147 -6.11 -16.69 -18.96
N GLU A 148 -6.14 -16.42 -17.65
CA GLU A 148 -7.22 -15.67 -16.97
C GLU A 148 -7.18 -14.17 -17.33
N LEU A 149 -5.98 -13.62 -17.53
CA LEU A 149 -5.76 -12.21 -17.86
C LEU A 149 -5.19 -12.06 -19.28
N ARG A 150 -5.52 -10.93 -19.93
CA ARG A 150 -5.07 -10.66 -21.30
C ARG A 150 -3.54 -10.56 -21.41
N PRO A 151 -2.96 -10.88 -22.58
CA PRO A 151 -1.53 -10.67 -22.81
C PRO A 151 -1.16 -9.17 -22.81
N GLY A 152 0.11 -8.90 -22.53
CA GLY A 152 0.67 -7.54 -22.45
C GLY A 152 1.85 -7.50 -21.48
N SER A 153 2.49 -6.33 -21.36
CA SER A 153 3.56 -6.13 -20.38
C SER A 153 3.00 -6.17 -18.95
N PRO A 154 3.39 -7.14 -18.10
CA PRO A 154 2.92 -7.19 -16.72
C PRO A 154 3.27 -5.91 -15.97
N MET A 155 4.47 -5.36 -16.21
CA MET A 155 4.96 -4.13 -15.60
C MET A 155 4.05 -2.93 -15.93
N ALA A 156 3.69 -2.76 -17.20
CA ALA A 156 2.84 -1.65 -17.62
C ALA A 156 1.43 -1.78 -17.04
N MET A 157 0.87 -2.99 -17.05
CA MET A 157 -0.46 -3.26 -16.49
C MET A 157 -0.49 -3.04 -14.97
N THR A 158 0.56 -3.44 -14.25
CA THR A 158 0.74 -3.10 -12.83
C THR A 158 0.77 -1.59 -12.62
N GLY A 159 1.52 -0.85 -13.44
CA GLY A 159 1.59 0.60 -13.37
C GLY A 159 0.21 1.25 -13.52
N CYS A 160 -0.51 0.92 -14.59
CA CYS A 160 -1.85 1.44 -14.84
C CYS A 160 -2.85 1.12 -13.71
N LEU A 161 -2.83 -0.11 -13.20
CA LEU A 161 -3.70 -0.52 -12.10
C LEU A 161 -3.41 0.28 -10.82
N LEU A 162 -2.14 0.39 -10.44
CA LEU A 162 -1.76 1.11 -9.23
C LEU A 162 -2.00 2.62 -9.35
N GLU A 163 -1.82 3.20 -10.53
CA GLU A 163 -2.15 4.61 -10.79
C GLU A 163 -3.66 4.87 -10.69
N ALA A 164 -4.49 4.00 -11.27
CA ALA A 164 -5.94 4.11 -11.16
C ALA A 164 -6.43 4.00 -9.71
N MET A 165 -5.77 3.15 -8.91
CA MET A 165 -6.12 2.87 -7.52
C MET A 165 -5.40 3.77 -6.49
N ASP A 166 -4.53 4.68 -6.93
CA ASP A 166 -3.66 5.51 -6.07
C ASP A 166 -4.46 6.28 -5.00
N GLY A 167 -5.67 6.75 -5.32
CA GLY A 167 -6.56 7.44 -4.39
C GLY A 167 -7.02 6.62 -3.17
N TYR A 168 -6.91 5.28 -3.22
CA TYR A 168 -7.26 4.36 -2.13
C TYR A 168 -6.02 3.75 -1.47
N LEU A 169 -4.96 3.56 -2.25
CA LEU A 169 -3.74 2.88 -1.81
C LEU A 169 -2.71 3.84 -1.20
N ASN A 170 -2.77 5.13 -1.52
CA ASN A 170 -1.77 6.10 -1.10
C ASN A 170 -2.20 6.86 0.17
N PRO A 171 -1.53 6.67 1.31
CA PRO A 171 -1.90 7.33 2.57
C PRO A 171 -1.95 8.86 2.49
N SER A 172 -1.17 9.50 1.61
CA SER A 172 -1.19 10.97 1.48
C SER A 172 -2.38 11.51 0.69
N ARG A 173 -3.15 10.65 0.01
CA ARG A 173 -4.22 11.04 -0.93
C ARG A 173 -5.63 10.64 -0.50
N ILE A 174 -5.78 9.84 0.56
CA ILE A 174 -7.11 9.36 1.01
C ILE A 174 -8.09 10.50 1.33
N LYS A 175 -7.59 11.71 1.65
CA LYS A 175 -8.40 12.91 1.91
C LYS A 175 -8.50 13.91 0.75
N SER A 176 -7.88 13.67 -0.41
CA SER A 176 -7.65 14.74 -1.40
C SER A 176 -8.78 14.93 -2.43
N ALA A 177 -9.77 14.06 -2.53
CA ALA A 177 -10.82 14.13 -3.56
C ALA A 177 -12.18 14.54 -2.98
N THR A 178 -12.83 15.53 -3.60
CA THR A 178 -14.20 15.98 -3.30
C THR A 178 -15.27 15.08 -3.95
N VAL A 179 -14.93 14.40 -5.05
CA VAL A 179 -15.72 13.34 -5.70
C VAL A 179 -14.74 12.29 -6.21
N ARG A 180 -14.84 11.06 -5.71
CA ARG A 180 -14.13 9.88 -6.23
C ARG A 180 -15.15 8.75 -6.42
N PRO A 181 -15.00 7.87 -7.43
CA PRO A 181 -15.81 6.67 -7.53
C PRO A 181 -15.65 5.80 -6.26
N ALA A 182 -16.50 4.79 -6.09
CA ALA A 182 -16.27 3.76 -5.08
C ALA A 182 -15.05 2.89 -5.46
N PHE A 183 -14.41 2.26 -4.48
CA PHE A 183 -13.30 1.33 -4.72
C PHE A 183 -13.70 0.26 -5.76
N ASP A 184 -14.89 -0.33 -5.58
CA ASP A 184 -15.39 -1.39 -6.46
C ASP A 184 -15.63 -0.89 -7.89
N GLU A 185 -16.10 0.35 -8.08
CA GLU A 185 -16.29 0.94 -9.41
C GLU A 185 -14.96 1.09 -10.17
N VAL A 186 -13.90 1.55 -9.49
CA VAL A 186 -12.57 1.66 -10.12
C VAL A 186 -11.98 0.27 -10.36
N MET A 187 -12.18 -0.66 -9.42
CA MET A 187 -11.68 -2.02 -9.56
C MET A 187 -12.38 -2.76 -10.71
N ASP A 188 -13.69 -2.60 -10.89
CA ASP A 188 -14.45 -3.16 -12.00
C ASP A 188 -14.01 -2.57 -13.36
N PHE A 189 -13.77 -1.26 -13.41
CA PHE A 189 -13.19 -0.62 -14.60
C PHE A 189 -11.82 -1.23 -14.94
N CYS A 190 -10.95 -1.40 -13.95
CA CYS A 190 -9.65 -2.02 -14.14
C CYS A 190 -9.77 -3.50 -14.53
N ALA A 191 -10.70 -4.24 -13.93
CA ALA A 191 -10.97 -5.63 -14.24
C ALA A 191 -11.34 -5.81 -15.71
N GLY A 192 -12.26 -4.99 -16.23
CA GLY A 192 -12.63 -4.99 -17.64
C GLY A 192 -11.42 -4.73 -18.56
N ALA A 193 -10.52 -3.82 -18.16
CA ALA A 193 -9.29 -3.53 -18.89
C ALA A 193 -8.22 -4.63 -18.79
N LEU A 194 -8.29 -5.52 -17.79
CA LEU A 194 -7.39 -6.66 -17.59
C LEU A 194 -7.91 -7.95 -18.22
N HIS A 195 -9.23 -8.05 -18.44
CA HIS A 195 -9.85 -9.19 -19.09
C HIS A 195 -9.44 -9.31 -20.56
N HIS A 196 -9.36 -10.55 -21.01
CA HIS A 196 -9.19 -10.87 -22.41
C HIS A 196 -10.50 -10.58 -23.15
N VAL A 197 -10.63 -9.39 -23.72
CA VAL A 197 -11.71 -9.10 -24.68
C VAL A 197 -11.36 -9.82 -25.99
N PRO A 198 -12.16 -10.79 -26.47
CA PRO A 198 -11.94 -11.36 -27.80
C PRO A 198 -12.02 -10.22 -28.83
N TRP A 199 -10.97 -10.09 -29.65
CA TRP A 199 -10.90 -9.07 -30.68
C TRP A 199 -12.00 -9.31 -31.73
N GLY A 200 -13.14 -8.65 -31.57
CA GLY A 200 -14.32 -8.82 -32.43
C GLY A 200 -15.44 -7.79 -32.23
N GLN A 201 -15.31 -6.84 -31.31
CA GLN A 201 -16.24 -5.71 -31.14
C GLN A 201 -15.50 -4.37 -31.03
N SER A 202 -14.44 -4.18 -31.83
CA SER A 202 -13.96 -2.80 -32.04
C SER A 202 -15.07 -2.07 -32.81
N ILE A 203 -15.75 -1.16 -32.12
CA ILE A 203 -16.60 -0.15 -32.75
C ILE A 203 -15.73 0.54 -33.80
N ASP A 204 -16.08 0.35 -35.07
CA ASP A 204 -15.45 1.05 -36.18
C ASP A 204 -15.82 2.52 -36.12
N LEU A 205 -15.01 3.31 -35.41
CA LEU A 205 -15.12 4.77 -35.35
C LEU A 205 -14.73 5.43 -36.69
N GLY A 206 -14.37 4.66 -37.72
CA GLY A 206 -13.99 5.15 -39.05
C GLY A 206 -15.13 5.32 -40.05
N ALA A 207 -16.35 4.84 -39.75
CA ALA A 207 -17.43 4.83 -40.73
C ALA A 207 -18.20 6.18 -40.86
N ASP A 208 -18.21 7.01 -39.82
CA ASP A 208 -19.13 8.16 -39.73
C ASP A 208 -18.53 9.55 -40.07
N LEU A 209 -17.28 9.61 -40.54
CA LEU A 209 -16.61 10.89 -40.85
C LEU A 209 -16.32 11.13 -42.34
N ARG A 210 -17.05 10.51 -43.27
CA ARG A 210 -17.00 10.97 -44.67
C ARG A 210 -17.94 12.16 -44.88
N PRO A 211 -17.44 13.39 -45.11
CA PRO A 211 -18.30 14.51 -45.48
C PRO A 211 -18.99 14.19 -46.81
N LYS A 212 -20.32 14.31 -46.84
CA LYS A 212 -21.10 14.28 -48.08
C LYS A 212 -20.57 15.39 -48.99
N ALA A 213 -19.96 15.01 -50.11
CA ALA A 213 -19.55 15.95 -51.13
C ALA A 213 -20.78 16.74 -51.60
N VAL A 214 -20.70 18.06 -51.43
CA VAL A 214 -21.65 19.01 -51.99
C VAL A 214 -21.51 18.97 -53.50
N ALA A 215 -22.55 18.52 -54.20
CA ALA A 215 -22.65 18.66 -55.64
C ALA A 215 -22.72 20.16 -55.98
N GLN A 216 -21.71 20.67 -56.68
CA GLN A 216 -21.79 21.96 -57.36
C GLN A 216 -22.38 21.75 -58.76
N GLY A 217 -23.19 22.71 -59.19
CA GLY A 217 -23.96 22.70 -60.44
C GLY A 217 -23.19 23.13 -61.68
#